data_AF-A0A2P7Z475-F1
#
_entry.id   AF-A0A2P7Z475-F1
#
_cell.length_a   1.000
_cell.length_b   1.000
_cell.length_c   1.000
_cell.angle_alpha   90.00
_cell.angle_beta   90.00
_cell.angle_gamma   90.00
#
_symmetry.space_group_name_H-M   'P 1'
#
loop_
_entity.id
_entity.type
_entity.pdbx_description
1 polymer ?
#
loop_
_entity_poly.entity_id
_entity_poly.type
_entity_poly.pdbx_seq_one_letter_code
_entity_poly.pdbx_strand_id
1 'polypeptide(L)'
;MGKGTDKLYITQSEWSSSDAFSASAGSNARRSENTGLAFSRLPFNFCSLSLQPFSHPVCTADGIIFDLTNILPWLKKHGTNPVDGTPLKASDLLKLSFAKNEDDEYVDPVTFKVFTDNTHIVAIKKTGNVFAYKTVNRLNIKAKNWNDLVSEEKFERSDIITLQDPQNVTSRDLNAFKHIKDGENVLTPEQEAERAAGVNASAMGSSAKILKAKEAVAKARAEREAAKNGAANGNAVAGVKRSAPSASTIASRSIPFNAAKHTTGKAAASFTSTGLTPHTGAEHATLSEEDYLLKPKRVKLSGFATVATTHGDLTLELYPEYAPKAVWNFLRLAQKGYYNGVSFHRNIRNFMIQGGDPTGTGRGGASIWGKNFEDQFEGPLTHDSRGVMSMANKGKDTNSSQFFITYRAVKHLDRKHTIFGRVVEGLNVLDKLEKVETDDKDRPLQACAIKEVRVLSDPFEEFLAKEREKEGKDKAQEELRRQGGTDDDKTTWTGKKIGRNGKVDSSGEVTGVGKYLKAAPVMANEDEIVGEWEEPEPVKKKAKSGGFGNFDSW
;
A
#
# COMPACT_ATOMS: atom_id res chain seq x y z
N MET A 1 16.76 -3.53 -13.80
CA MET A 1 18.03 -3.04 -14.38
C MET A 1 18.18 -1.55 -14.05
N GLY A 2 19.42 -1.04 -13.96
CA GLY A 2 19.81 0.10 -13.11
C GLY A 2 18.96 1.37 -13.26
N LYS A 3 18.60 2.07 -12.16
CA LYS A 3 17.71 3.26 -12.09
C LYS A 3 16.79 3.51 -13.32
N GLY A 4 15.97 2.51 -13.68
CA GLY A 4 15.00 2.65 -14.78
C GLY A 4 15.59 2.61 -16.21
N THR A 5 16.81 2.10 -16.36
CA THR A 5 17.50 1.87 -17.64
C THR A 5 17.73 0.37 -17.84
N ASP A 6 17.76 -0.07 -19.10
CA ASP A 6 17.98 -1.47 -19.52
C ASP A 6 19.44 -1.95 -19.37
N LYS A 7 20.26 -1.23 -18.60
CA LYS A 7 21.66 -1.56 -18.37
C LYS A 7 21.78 -2.55 -17.21
N LEU A 8 22.61 -3.57 -17.40
CA LEU A 8 22.95 -4.56 -16.35
C LEU A 8 23.70 -3.97 -15.15
N TYR A 9 24.16 -2.72 -15.24
CA TYR A 9 24.83 -1.99 -14.18
C TYR A 9 24.36 -0.53 -14.12
N ILE A 10 24.47 0.09 -12.93
CA ILE A 10 24.15 1.50 -12.69
C ILE A 10 25.39 2.35 -12.96
N THR A 11 25.22 3.50 -13.62
CA THR A 11 26.33 4.41 -13.95
C THR A 11 26.60 5.43 -12.84
N GLN A 12 27.82 5.99 -12.78
CA GLN A 12 28.20 7.02 -11.80
C GLN A 12 27.28 8.25 -11.85
N SER A 13 26.85 8.68 -13.05
CA SER A 13 25.88 9.77 -13.23
C SER A 13 24.49 9.47 -12.66
N GLU A 14 24.09 8.20 -12.63
CA GLU A 14 22.81 7.77 -12.04
C GLU A 14 22.90 7.69 -10.51
N TRP A 15 24.09 7.45 -9.96
CA TRP A 15 24.37 7.55 -8.52
C TRP A 15 24.52 9.00 -8.05
N SER A 16 25.15 9.87 -8.85
CA SER A 16 25.41 11.27 -8.50
C SER A 16 24.25 12.22 -8.83
N SER A 17 23.31 11.83 -9.68
CA SER A 17 22.17 12.69 -10.01
C SER A 17 21.16 12.75 -8.86
N SER A 18 20.87 13.98 -8.42
CA SER A 18 19.77 14.37 -7.53
C SER A 18 18.37 14.11 -8.12
N ASP A 19 18.27 13.54 -9.32
CA ASP A 19 17.00 13.30 -10.00
C ASP A 19 16.24 12.09 -9.40
N ALA A 20 15.42 12.40 -8.39
CA ALA A 20 13.99 12.12 -8.30
C ALA A 20 13.38 10.77 -8.74
N PHE A 21 14.11 9.64 -8.76
CA PHE A 21 13.47 8.33 -8.93
C PHE A 21 14.04 7.26 -7.98
N SER A 22 13.54 7.27 -6.74
CA SER A 22 13.60 6.13 -5.82
C SER A 22 12.21 5.49 -5.73
N ALA A 23 12.13 4.16 -5.83
CA ALA A 23 10.88 3.41 -5.83
C ALA A 23 10.14 3.37 -4.47
N SER A 24 10.66 4.04 -3.43
CA SER A 24 10.11 4.01 -2.07
C SER A 24 9.43 5.31 -1.59
N ALA A 25 9.40 6.38 -2.40
CA ALA A 25 8.75 7.63 -2.00
C ALA A 25 7.34 7.75 -2.58
N GLY A 26 6.32 7.60 -1.72
CA GLY A 26 4.92 7.86 -2.07
C GLY A 26 4.67 9.32 -2.42
N SER A 27 3.68 9.56 -3.29
CA SER A 27 3.34 10.83 -3.95
C SER A 27 2.87 11.98 -3.04
N ASN A 28 2.96 11.87 -1.72
CA ASN A 28 2.47 12.88 -0.77
C ASN A 28 3.52 13.41 0.23
N ALA A 29 4.81 13.19 0.01
CA ALA A 29 5.83 13.91 0.76
C ALA A 29 5.86 15.38 0.31
N ARG A 30 5.38 16.28 1.18
CA ARG A 30 5.55 17.73 1.02
C ARG A 30 7.01 18.04 0.69
N ARG A 31 7.24 18.88 -0.33
CA ARG A 31 8.55 19.49 -0.59
C ARG A 31 8.96 20.28 0.65
N SER A 32 9.71 19.65 1.53
CA SER A 32 10.66 20.37 2.36
C SER A 32 11.86 20.63 1.46
N GLU A 33 12.19 21.90 1.24
CA GLU A 33 13.55 22.30 0.87
C GLU A 33 14.47 21.86 2.02
N ASN A 34 14.82 20.58 2.02
CA ASN A 34 15.91 20.08 2.83
C ASN A 34 17.08 19.96 1.87
N THR A 35 18.08 20.80 2.05
CA THR A 35 19.40 20.76 1.42
C THR A 35 20.22 19.51 1.82
N GLY A 36 19.54 18.40 2.10
CA GLY A 36 20.12 17.08 2.35
C GLY A 36 19.90 16.20 1.13
N LEU A 37 20.97 15.94 0.39
CA LEU A 37 21.01 14.92 -0.66
C LEU A 37 20.44 13.61 -0.12
N ALA A 38 19.63 12.91 -0.92
CA ALA A 38 19.04 11.64 -0.51
C ALA A 38 20.15 10.66 -0.09
N PHE A 39 20.09 10.18 1.16
CA PHE A 39 21.05 9.24 1.71
C PHE A 39 21.11 7.98 0.83
N SER A 40 22.27 7.69 0.26
CA SER A 40 22.45 6.64 -0.75
C SER A 40 23.60 5.75 -0.33
N ARG A 41 23.27 4.55 0.15
CA ARG A 41 24.25 3.60 0.71
C ARG A 41 24.79 2.66 -0.36
N LEU A 42 26.11 2.53 -0.41
CA LEU A 42 26.77 1.53 -1.25
C LEU A 42 26.63 0.11 -0.62
N PRO A 43 26.11 -0.90 -1.35
CA PRO A 43 26.04 -2.27 -0.85
C PRO A 43 27.40 -2.86 -0.52
N PHE A 44 27.46 -3.85 0.37
CA PHE A 44 28.73 -4.29 0.94
C PHE A 44 29.70 -4.88 -0.09
N ASN A 45 29.16 -5.53 -1.12
CA ASN A 45 29.85 -6.25 -2.20
C ASN A 45 30.34 -5.34 -3.35
N PHE A 46 30.27 -4.02 -3.19
CA PHE A 46 30.66 -3.05 -4.22
C PHE A 46 31.95 -2.31 -3.85
N CYS A 47 32.73 -1.97 -4.88
CA CYS A 47 33.91 -1.13 -4.82
C CYS A 47 33.53 0.34 -4.66
N SER A 48 34.17 1.04 -3.72
CA SER A 48 33.87 2.46 -3.43
C SER A 48 34.33 3.44 -4.51
N LEU A 49 35.21 3.00 -5.43
CA LEU A 49 35.73 3.81 -6.55
C LEU A 49 34.93 3.60 -7.84
N SER A 50 34.73 2.33 -8.26
CA SER A 50 34.04 2.01 -9.51
C SER A 50 32.53 1.92 -9.35
N LEU A 51 32.02 1.85 -8.11
CA LEU A 51 30.60 1.63 -7.80
C LEU A 51 30.04 0.36 -8.47
N GLN A 52 30.90 -0.63 -8.71
CA GLN A 52 30.60 -1.93 -9.29
C GLN A 52 30.92 -3.05 -8.29
N PRO A 53 30.32 -4.25 -8.43
CA PRO A 53 30.71 -5.41 -7.66
C PRO A 53 32.21 -5.68 -7.79
N PHE A 54 32.91 -5.86 -6.67
CA PHE A 54 34.35 -6.12 -6.70
C PHE A 54 34.63 -7.59 -7.09
N SER A 55 35.75 -7.81 -7.78
CA SER A 55 36.29 -9.16 -8.05
C SER A 55 37.51 -9.47 -7.17
N HIS A 56 38.38 -8.49 -6.97
CA HIS A 56 39.58 -8.61 -6.14
C HIS A 56 39.57 -7.56 -5.02
N PRO A 57 38.77 -7.79 -3.96
CA PRO A 57 38.57 -6.80 -2.92
C PRO A 57 39.86 -6.54 -2.14
N VAL A 58 40.16 -5.27 -1.97
CA VAL A 58 41.20 -4.76 -1.07
C VAL A 58 40.58 -3.71 -0.16
N CYS A 59 41.14 -3.50 1.03
CA CYS A 59 40.70 -2.44 1.92
C CYS A 59 41.85 -1.58 2.44
N THR A 60 41.50 -0.36 2.88
CA THR A 60 42.38 0.49 3.68
C THR A 60 42.31 0.10 5.16
N ALA A 61 43.21 0.65 5.97
CA ALA A 61 43.17 0.50 7.43
C ALA A 61 41.84 0.99 8.06
N ASP A 62 41.19 1.97 7.43
CA ASP A 62 39.89 2.52 7.85
C ASP A 62 38.69 1.64 7.44
N GLY A 63 38.93 0.55 6.70
CA GLY A 63 37.90 -0.41 6.29
C GLY A 63 37.16 -0.06 5.01
N ILE A 64 37.65 0.90 4.22
CA ILE A 64 37.06 1.26 2.92
C ILE A 64 37.46 0.24 1.87
N ILE A 65 36.47 -0.32 1.16
CA ILE A 65 36.68 -1.41 0.19
C ILE A 65 36.86 -0.84 -1.22
N PHE A 66 37.89 -1.32 -1.91
CA PHE A 66 38.17 -1.06 -3.30
C PHE A 66 38.40 -2.36 -4.07
N ASP A 67 38.36 -2.28 -5.40
CA ASP A 67 38.80 -3.35 -6.27
C ASP A 67 40.25 -3.07 -6.72
N LEU A 68 41.11 -4.08 -6.62
CA LEU A 68 42.55 -3.96 -6.89
C LEU A 68 42.82 -3.42 -8.32
N THR A 69 42.04 -3.87 -9.29
CA THR A 69 42.12 -3.49 -10.70
C THR A 69 41.89 -1.99 -10.93
N ASN A 70 41.01 -1.38 -10.13
CA ASN A 70 40.57 0.00 -10.30
C ASN A 70 41.38 0.98 -9.42
N ILE A 71 41.76 0.57 -8.21
CA ILE A 71 42.47 1.44 -7.27
C ILE A 71 43.94 1.66 -7.66
N LEU A 72 44.61 0.68 -8.26
CA LEU A 72 46.02 0.82 -8.65
C LEU A 72 46.21 1.89 -9.75
N PRO A 73 45.41 1.94 -10.83
CA PRO A 73 45.43 3.05 -11.77
C PRO A 73 45.17 4.41 -11.13
N TRP A 74 44.23 4.48 -10.17
CA TRP A 74 43.93 5.71 -9.45
C TRP A 74 45.11 6.21 -8.62
N LEU A 75 45.74 5.31 -7.84
CA LEU A 75 46.90 5.65 -7.02
C LEU A 75 48.09 6.12 -7.86
N LYS A 76 48.28 5.57 -9.07
CA LYS A 76 49.32 6.04 -10.00
C LYS A 76 49.05 7.45 -10.52
N LYS A 77 47.79 7.86 -10.67
CA LYS A 77 47.40 9.18 -11.19
C LYS A 77 47.31 10.25 -10.10
N HIS A 78 46.68 9.94 -8.97
CA HIS A 78 46.31 10.93 -7.95
C HIS A 78 47.05 10.74 -6.62
N GLY A 79 47.64 9.58 -6.35
CA GLY A 79 48.38 9.29 -5.11
C GLY A 79 47.57 9.44 -3.80
N THR A 80 46.23 9.49 -3.90
CA THR A 80 45.31 9.81 -2.79
C THR A 80 44.13 8.85 -2.76
N ASN A 81 43.53 8.69 -1.58
CA ASN A 81 42.32 7.92 -1.36
C ASN A 81 41.13 8.62 -2.06
N PRO A 82 40.39 7.94 -2.95
CA PRO A 82 39.28 8.54 -3.68
C PRO A 82 38.07 8.93 -2.81
N VAL A 83 37.94 8.37 -1.60
CA VAL A 83 36.82 8.65 -0.70
C VAL A 83 37.13 9.86 0.19
N ASP A 84 38.26 9.85 0.89
CA ASP A 84 38.61 10.88 1.90
C ASP A 84 39.64 11.91 1.41
N GLY A 85 40.35 11.63 0.31
CA GLY A 85 41.43 12.47 -0.20
C GLY A 85 42.75 12.38 0.57
N THR A 86 42.86 11.48 1.55
CA THR A 86 44.10 11.23 2.30
C THR A 86 45.18 10.60 1.42
N PRO A 87 46.48 10.88 1.64
CA PRO A 87 47.54 10.25 0.87
C PRO A 87 47.57 8.73 1.14
N LEU A 88 47.54 7.92 0.09
CA LEU A 88 47.46 6.46 0.19
C LEU A 88 48.50 5.82 -0.74
N LYS A 89 49.28 4.87 -0.23
CA LYS A 89 50.22 4.08 -1.04
C LYS A 89 49.67 2.69 -1.32
N ALA A 90 50.14 2.06 -2.39
CA ALA A 90 49.75 0.69 -2.73
C ALA A 90 50.16 -0.34 -1.66
N SER A 91 51.21 -0.06 -0.87
CA SER A 91 51.65 -0.89 0.26
C SER A 91 50.66 -0.93 1.42
N ASP A 92 49.79 0.07 1.51
CA ASP A 92 48.89 0.25 2.65
C ASP A 92 47.53 -0.44 2.40
N LEU A 93 47.36 -1.02 1.20
CA LEU A 93 46.19 -1.80 0.81
C LEU A 93 46.29 -3.24 1.32
N LEU A 94 45.25 -3.69 1.99
CA LEU A 94 45.13 -5.04 2.53
C LEU A 94 44.24 -5.86 1.60
N LYS A 95 44.71 -7.03 1.17
CA LYS A 95 43.90 -7.94 0.35
C LYS A 95 42.85 -8.63 1.22
N LEU A 96 41.59 -8.61 0.80
CA LEU A 96 40.50 -9.27 1.49
C LEU A 96 40.21 -10.65 0.90
N SER A 97 39.94 -11.61 1.78
CA SER A 97 39.55 -12.98 1.44
C SER A 97 38.14 -13.25 1.97
N PHE A 98 37.18 -13.30 1.05
CA PHE A 98 35.79 -13.66 1.36
C PHE A 98 35.55 -15.14 1.08
N ALA A 99 34.92 -15.84 2.02
CA ALA A 99 34.41 -17.18 1.78
C ALA A 99 33.08 -17.13 1.04
N LYS A 100 32.86 -18.10 0.15
CA LYS A 100 31.61 -18.28 -0.60
C LYS A 100 31.03 -19.67 -0.37
N ASN A 101 29.71 -19.78 -0.44
CA ASN A 101 29.01 -21.07 -0.45
C ASN A 101 28.93 -21.67 -1.87
N GLU A 102 28.27 -22.82 -2.00
CA GLU A 102 28.04 -23.51 -3.28
C GLU A 102 27.16 -22.67 -4.24
N ASP A 103 26.31 -21.79 -3.69
CA ASP A 103 25.44 -20.88 -4.44
C ASP A 103 26.11 -19.54 -4.80
N ASP A 104 27.44 -19.42 -4.64
CA ASP A 104 28.25 -18.24 -4.97
C ASP A 104 27.97 -16.97 -4.13
N GLU A 105 27.24 -17.10 -3.01
CA GLU A 105 26.97 -16.06 -2.03
C GLU A 105 28.09 -15.92 -0.99
N TYR A 106 28.38 -14.70 -0.55
CA TYR A 106 29.40 -14.45 0.47
C TYR A 106 28.92 -14.88 1.86
N VAL A 107 29.72 -15.69 2.55
CA VAL A 107 29.37 -16.27 3.86
C VAL A 107 30.48 -16.07 4.89
N ASP A 108 30.10 -16.11 6.17
CA ASP A 108 31.04 -16.23 7.27
C ASP A 108 31.66 -17.64 7.28
N PRO A 109 32.99 -17.81 7.17
CA PRO A 109 33.62 -19.12 7.00
C PRO A 109 33.43 -20.09 8.18
N VAL A 110 33.10 -19.57 9.37
CA VAL A 110 32.93 -20.40 10.58
C VAL A 110 31.46 -20.76 10.81
N THR A 111 30.56 -19.79 10.66
CA THR A 111 29.13 -20.00 10.94
C THR A 111 28.29 -20.30 9.71
N PHE A 112 28.87 -20.23 8.51
CA PHE A 112 28.23 -20.39 7.20
C PHE A 112 27.00 -19.49 7.00
N LYS A 113 26.91 -18.40 7.75
CA LYS A 113 25.83 -17.42 7.60
C LYS A 113 26.14 -16.49 6.45
N VAL A 114 25.16 -16.31 5.57
CA VAL A 114 25.22 -15.40 4.43
C VAL A 114 25.33 -13.95 4.91
N PHE A 115 26.26 -13.20 4.32
CA PHE A 115 26.42 -11.78 4.56
C PHE A 115 25.32 -10.99 3.86
N THR A 116 24.75 -10.03 4.59
CA THR A 116 23.74 -9.09 4.09
C THR A 116 24.18 -7.66 4.37
N ASP A 117 23.54 -6.68 3.73
CA ASP A 117 23.78 -5.24 3.99
C ASP A 117 23.52 -4.82 5.44
N ASN A 118 22.84 -5.64 6.24
CA ASN A 118 22.59 -5.39 7.66
C ASN A 118 23.53 -6.16 8.59
N THR A 119 24.48 -6.92 8.04
CA THR A 119 25.45 -7.67 8.82
C THR A 119 26.63 -6.78 9.19
N HIS A 120 27.10 -6.88 10.43
CA HIS A 120 28.34 -6.23 10.86
C HIS A 120 29.51 -7.13 10.42
N ILE A 121 30.33 -6.63 9.49
CA ILE A 121 31.40 -7.38 8.83
C ILE A 121 32.75 -6.79 9.25
N VAL A 122 33.69 -7.67 9.61
CA VAL A 122 35.05 -7.31 10.01
C VAL A 122 36.08 -8.16 9.26
N ALA A 123 37.26 -7.60 9.06
CA ALA A 123 38.42 -8.31 8.51
C ALA A 123 39.58 -8.29 9.52
N ILE A 124 40.39 -9.34 9.50
CA ILE A 124 41.63 -9.39 10.29
C ILE A 124 42.78 -8.85 9.42
N LYS A 125 43.47 -7.81 9.87
CA LYS A 125 44.52 -7.11 9.12
C LYS A 125 45.67 -8.02 8.67
N LYS A 126 46.07 -8.97 9.52
CA LYS A 126 47.21 -9.87 9.26
C LYS A 126 46.95 -10.82 8.09
N THR A 127 45.77 -11.42 8.08
CA THR A 127 45.44 -12.54 7.18
C THR A 127 44.52 -12.11 6.04
N GLY A 128 43.82 -11.00 6.20
CA GLY A 128 42.83 -10.51 5.24
C GLY A 128 41.50 -11.27 5.27
N ASN A 129 41.34 -12.26 6.15
CA ASN A 129 40.12 -13.06 6.24
C ASN A 129 38.95 -12.24 6.80
N VAL A 130 37.79 -12.41 6.17
CA VAL A 130 36.57 -11.66 6.50
C VAL A 130 35.60 -12.52 7.30
N PHE A 131 35.06 -11.96 8.38
CA PHE A 131 34.17 -12.62 9.32
C PHE A 131 32.96 -11.76 9.68
N ALA A 132 31.91 -12.40 10.19
CA ALA A 132 30.87 -11.67 10.91
C ALA A 132 31.41 -11.19 12.27
N TYR A 133 31.17 -9.94 12.65
CA TYR A 133 31.60 -9.40 13.95
C TYR A 133 31.05 -10.22 15.12
N LYS A 134 29.83 -10.76 15.00
CA LYS A 134 29.23 -11.63 16.02
C LYS A 134 30.07 -12.88 16.28
N THR A 135 30.70 -13.43 15.25
CA THR A 135 31.55 -14.62 15.31
C THR A 135 32.86 -14.29 16.03
N VAL A 136 33.55 -13.23 15.58
CA VAL A 136 34.80 -12.75 16.21
C VAL A 136 34.57 -12.33 17.67
N ASN A 137 33.47 -11.64 17.96
CA ASN A 137 33.15 -11.23 19.33
C ASN A 137 32.92 -12.45 20.24
N ARG A 138 32.22 -13.48 19.76
CA ARG A 138 31.93 -14.68 20.55
C ARG A 138 33.17 -15.56 20.74
N LEU A 139 33.91 -15.83 19.68
CA LEU A 139 34.96 -16.85 19.67
C LEU A 139 36.36 -16.28 19.97
N ASN A 140 36.62 -15.01 19.65
CA ASN A 140 37.92 -14.38 19.94
C ASN A 140 37.84 -13.47 21.15
N ILE A 141 36.98 -12.43 21.10
CA ILE A 141 36.97 -11.38 22.13
C ILE A 141 36.50 -11.92 23.49
N LYS A 142 35.33 -12.58 23.53
CA LYS A 142 34.76 -13.12 24.79
C LYS A 142 35.56 -14.30 25.33
N ALA A 143 36.11 -15.14 24.45
CA ALA A 143 36.93 -16.28 24.85
C ALA A 143 38.39 -15.92 25.14
N LYS A 144 38.80 -14.67 24.89
CA LYS A 144 40.20 -14.20 24.96
C LYS A 144 41.16 -15.04 24.09
N ASN A 145 40.67 -15.52 22.95
CA ASN A 145 41.44 -16.28 21.98
C ASN A 145 41.84 -15.37 20.81
N TRP A 146 43.13 -15.07 20.67
CA TRP A 146 43.65 -14.07 19.73
C TRP A 146 44.33 -14.70 18.50
N ASN A 147 43.74 -15.79 18.00
CA ASN A 147 44.16 -16.47 16.79
C ASN A 147 43.06 -16.38 15.73
N ASP A 148 43.43 -16.17 14.47
CA ASP A 148 42.49 -16.19 13.34
C ASP A 148 41.76 -17.55 13.32
N LEU A 149 40.44 -17.52 13.13
CA LEU A 149 39.58 -18.69 13.16
C LEU A 149 39.75 -19.62 11.96
N VAL A 150 40.39 -19.16 10.88
CA VAL A 150 40.65 -19.96 9.66
C VAL A 150 42.12 -20.31 9.52
N SER A 151 43.01 -19.34 9.71
CA SER A 151 44.45 -19.51 9.46
C SER A 151 45.29 -19.77 10.70
N GLU A 152 44.70 -19.68 11.90
CA GLU A 152 45.36 -19.82 13.20
C GLU A 152 46.50 -18.80 13.49
N GLU A 153 46.67 -17.78 12.64
CA GLU A 153 47.68 -16.74 12.86
C GLU A 153 47.29 -15.83 14.04
N LYS A 154 48.27 -15.51 14.90
CA LYS A 154 48.05 -14.63 16.06
C LYS A 154 47.83 -13.19 15.60
N PHE A 155 46.80 -12.54 16.13
CA PHE A 155 46.47 -11.15 15.82
C PHE A 155 46.07 -10.37 17.07
N GLU A 156 46.20 -9.05 17.06
CA GLU A 156 45.83 -8.19 18.17
C GLU A 156 44.44 -7.58 18.01
N ARG A 157 43.85 -7.06 19.09
CA ARG A 157 42.54 -6.37 19.01
C ARG A 157 42.56 -5.17 18.05
N SER A 158 43.69 -4.50 17.92
CA SER A 158 43.96 -3.39 16.99
C SER A 158 43.97 -3.83 15.52
N ASP A 159 44.18 -5.12 15.25
CA ASP A 159 44.21 -5.68 13.89
C ASP A 159 42.81 -5.98 13.34
N ILE A 160 41.74 -5.77 14.13
CA ILE A 160 40.36 -5.96 13.68
C ILE A 160 39.90 -4.69 12.95
N ILE A 161 39.67 -4.82 11.64
CA ILE A 161 39.21 -3.75 10.77
C ILE A 161 37.71 -3.93 10.52
N THR A 162 36.92 -2.90 10.76
CA THR A 162 35.48 -2.92 10.48
C THR A 162 35.22 -2.49 9.04
N LEU A 163 34.71 -3.41 8.22
CA LEU A 163 34.35 -3.15 6.82
C LEU A 163 32.93 -2.61 6.68
N GLN A 164 32.04 -3.04 7.56
CA GLN A 164 30.66 -2.62 7.59
C GLN A 164 30.10 -2.69 9.00
N ASP A 165 29.50 -1.59 9.44
CA ASP A 165 28.71 -1.55 10.68
C ASP A 165 27.30 -1.04 10.38
N PRO A 166 26.24 -1.84 10.62
CA PRO A 166 24.86 -1.40 10.44
C PRO A 166 24.47 -0.25 11.40
N GLN A 167 25.20 -0.04 12.49
CA GLN A 167 24.93 1.06 13.43
C GLN A 167 25.60 2.38 12.99
N ASN A 168 26.69 2.31 12.23
CA ASN A 168 27.40 3.48 11.75
C ASN A 168 27.20 3.65 10.23
N VAL A 169 26.13 4.37 9.90
CA VAL A 169 25.59 4.44 8.55
C VAL A 169 26.32 5.46 7.65
N THR A 170 27.18 6.31 8.23
CA THR A 170 27.83 7.44 7.51
C THR A 170 29.07 7.05 6.71
N SER A 171 29.72 5.92 7.02
CA SER A 171 31.01 5.54 6.39
C SER A 171 30.91 5.08 4.93
N ARG A 172 29.70 4.79 4.44
CA ARG A 172 29.44 4.32 3.06
C ARG A 172 28.38 5.13 2.32
N ASP A 173 28.17 6.38 2.74
CA ASP A 173 27.31 7.32 2.03
C ASP A 173 28.00 7.83 0.77
N LEU A 174 27.38 7.62 -0.38
CA LEU A 174 27.95 8.02 -1.68
C LEU A 174 28.09 9.53 -1.81
N ASN A 175 27.25 10.29 -1.11
CA ASN A 175 27.32 11.74 -1.09
C ASN A 175 28.58 12.25 -0.37
N ALA A 176 29.23 11.42 0.44
CA ALA A 176 30.46 11.79 1.15
C ALA A 176 31.71 11.65 0.25
N PHE A 177 31.65 10.86 -0.82
CA PHE A 177 32.83 10.48 -1.60
C PHE A 177 33.40 11.65 -2.39
N LYS A 178 34.68 11.95 -2.17
CA LYS A 178 35.37 13.09 -2.78
C LYS A 178 35.41 13.01 -4.32
N HIS A 179 35.80 11.88 -4.90
CA HIS A 179 35.85 11.72 -6.36
C HIS A 179 34.49 11.91 -7.05
N ILE A 180 33.38 11.63 -6.35
CA ILE A 180 32.02 11.88 -6.86
C ILE A 180 31.70 13.38 -6.84
N LYS A 181 32.12 14.10 -5.79
CA LYS A 181 31.98 15.56 -5.72
C LYS A 181 32.84 16.28 -6.75
N ASP A 182 34.03 15.74 -7.01
CA ASP A 182 35.01 16.31 -7.94
C ASP A 182 34.71 15.93 -9.41
N GLY A 183 33.78 15.00 -9.65
CA GLY A 183 33.27 14.65 -10.98
C GLY A 183 34.21 13.79 -11.83
N GLU A 184 35.20 13.13 -11.23
CA GLU A 184 36.19 12.31 -11.94
C GLU A 184 35.63 10.89 -12.21
N ASN A 185 35.65 10.48 -13.50
CA ASN A 185 35.26 9.13 -13.93
C ASN A 185 36.52 8.27 -14.12
N VAL A 186 36.52 7.06 -13.55
CA VAL A 186 37.70 6.17 -13.48
C VAL A 186 37.44 4.84 -14.19
N LEU A 187 36.66 4.85 -15.26
CA LEU A 187 36.44 3.65 -16.06
C LEU A 187 37.69 3.34 -16.91
N THR A 188 37.97 2.06 -17.14
CA THR A 188 39.06 1.63 -18.01
C THR A 188 38.69 1.85 -19.49
N PRO A 189 39.67 2.07 -20.39
CA PRO A 189 39.40 2.26 -21.82
C PRO A 189 38.70 1.05 -22.48
N GLU A 190 38.85 -0.16 -21.94
CA GLU A 190 38.12 -1.36 -22.38
C GLU A 190 36.63 -1.31 -22.00
N GLN A 191 36.31 -0.80 -20.81
CA GLN A 191 34.93 -0.58 -20.35
C GLN A 191 34.27 0.62 -21.05
N GLU A 192 35.05 1.62 -21.47
CA GLU A 192 34.57 2.68 -22.36
C GLU A 192 34.32 2.18 -23.79
N ALA A 193 35.11 1.22 -24.28
CA ALA A 193 34.93 0.62 -25.60
C ALA A 193 33.69 -0.28 -25.67
N GLU A 194 33.41 -1.09 -24.64
CA GLU A 194 32.13 -1.83 -24.54
C GLU A 194 30.93 -0.87 -24.43
N ARG A 195 31.12 0.28 -23.78
CA ARG A 195 30.12 1.36 -23.70
C ARG A 195 29.87 2.05 -25.05
N ALA A 196 30.86 2.14 -25.93
CA ALA A 196 30.72 2.65 -27.29
C ALA A 196 30.14 1.62 -28.26
N ALA A 197 30.47 0.34 -28.11
CA ALA A 197 29.96 -0.75 -28.94
C ALA A 197 28.46 -1.04 -28.72
N GLY A 198 27.91 -0.69 -27.55
CA GLY A 198 26.48 -0.75 -27.27
C GLY A 198 25.63 0.34 -27.94
N VAL A 199 26.23 1.29 -28.67
CA VAL A 199 25.53 2.37 -29.37
C VAL A 199 25.74 2.23 -30.87
N ASN A 200 24.89 1.45 -31.53
CA ASN A 200 24.84 1.41 -33.00
C ASN A 200 24.31 2.75 -33.52
N ALA A 201 25.22 3.66 -33.88
CA ALA A 201 24.93 4.99 -34.45
C ALA A 201 24.23 4.93 -35.82
N SER A 202 24.15 3.77 -36.46
CA SER A 202 23.45 3.53 -37.72
C SER A 202 21.95 3.21 -37.56
N ALA A 203 21.46 3.00 -36.33
CA ALA A 203 20.04 2.75 -36.04
C ALA A 203 19.24 4.01 -35.62
N MET A 204 19.85 5.21 -35.67
CA MET A 204 19.14 6.47 -35.42
C MET A 204 18.52 7.01 -36.71
N GLY A 205 17.25 6.65 -36.92
CA GLY A 205 16.36 7.38 -37.81
C GLY A 205 15.90 8.72 -37.21
N SER A 206 14.58 8.92 -37.15
CA SER A 206 13.85 10.17 -36.85
C SER A 206 14.38 11.08 -35.70
N SER A 207 15.14 10.55 -34.74
CA SER A 207 15.73 11.32 -33.63
C SER A 207 16.73 12.40 -34.07
N ALA A 208 17.50 12.17 -35.14
CA ALA A 208 18.43 13.16 -35.68
C ALA A 208 17.71 14.38 -36.28
N LYS A 209 16.54 14.17 -36.90
CA LYS A 209 15.70 15.27 -37.42
C LYS A 209 15.08 16.10 -36.29
N ILE A 210 14.73 15.45 -35.18
CA ILE A 210 14.16 16.13 -34.00
C ILE A 210 15.22 16.97 -33.28
N LEU A 211 16.46 16.50 -33.19
CA LEU A 211 17.57 17.27 -32.62
C LEU A 211 17.91 18.48 -33.49
N LYS A 212 17.98 18.31 -34.82
CA LYS A 212 18.23 19.41 -35.77
C LYS A 212 17.08 20.43 -35.80
N ALA A 213 15.84 19.97 -35.63
CA ALA A 213 14.67 20.84 -35.52
C ALA A 213 14.65 21.62 -34.19
N LYS A 214 15.04 20.99 -33.07
CA LYS A 214 15.16 21.67 -31.77
C LYS A 214 16.26 22.72 -31.76
N GLU A 215 17.39 22.44 -32.41
CA GLU A 215 18.51 23.36 -32.55
C GLU A 215 18.16 24.55 -33.45
N ALA A 216 17.44 24.31 -34.56
CA ALA A 216 16.91 25.37 -35.42
C ALA A 216 15.87 26.26 -34.71
N VAL A 217 15.02 25.67 -33.85
CA VAL A 217 14.04 26.41 -33.04
C VAL A 217 14.72 27.20 -31.92
N ALA A 218 15.79 26.68 -31.32
CA ALA A 218 16.59 27.41 -30.33
C ALA A 218 17.31 28.61 -30.96
N LYS A 219 17.86 28.43 -32.17
CA LYS A 219 18.49 29.52 -32.94
C LYS A 219 17.48 30.60 -33.35
N ALA A 220 16.30 30.19 -33.85
CA ALA A 220 15.23 31.12 -34.18
C ALA A 220 14.69 31.86 -32.94
N ARG A 221 14.75 31.25 -31.75
CA ARG A 221 14.37 31.87 -30.48
C ARG A 221 15.42 32.88 -30.00
N ALA A 222 16.70 32.56 -30.13
CA ALA A 222 17.80 33.48 -29.82
C ALA A 222 17.81 34.71 -30.75
N GLU A 223 17.54 34.52 -32.05
CA GLU A 223 17.39 35.62 -33.02
C GLU A 223 16.16 36.50 -32.72
N ARG A 224 15.07 35.90 -32.22
CA ARG A 224 13.88 36.64 -31.76
C ARG A 224 14.10 37.41 -30.45
N GLU A 225 14.96 36.91 -29.57
CA GLU A 225 15.37 37.60 -28.34
C GLU A 225 16.34 38.74 -28.64
N ALA A 226 17.23 38.58 -29.63
CA ALA A 226 18.10 39.66 -30.12
C ALA A 226 17.30 40.79 -30.81
N ALA A 227 16.24 40.45 -31.55
CA ALA A 227 15.36 41.44 -32.20
C ALA A 227 14.45 42.21 -31.21
N LYS A 228 14.36 41.78 -29.94
CA LYS A 228 13.53 42.42 -28.92
C LYS A 228 14.18 43.62 -28.21
N ASN A 229 15.48 43.84 -28.42
CA ASN A 229 16.22 45.00 -27.89
C ASN A 229 16.29 46.19 -28.88
N GLY A 230 15.57 46.13 -30.00
CA GLY A 230 15.46 47.22 -30.96
C GLY A 230 14.00 47.52 -31.32
N ALA A 231 13.54 48.69 -30.89
CA ALA A 231 12.32 49.39 -31.32
C ALA A 231 10.95 48.91 -30.80
N ALA A 232 10.35 49.79 -29.99
CA ALA A 232 8.92 49.88 -29.75
C ALA A 232 8.23 50.58 -30.93
N ASN A 233 7.25 49.94 -31.57
CA ASN A 233 5.96 50.52 -32.02
C ASN A 233 5.20 49.54 -32.92
N GLY A 234 3.86 49.55 -32.83
CA GLY A 234 3.00 49.25 -33.98
C GLY A 234 2.12 47.99 -33.91
N ASN A 235 0.88 48.21 -33.48
CA ASN A 235 -0.41 47.65 -33.91
C ASN A 235 -0.66 46.15 -34.20
N ALA A 236 -1.83 45.77 -33.69
CA ALA A 236 -2.53 44.50 -33.77
C ALA A 236 -2.82 43.97 -35.18
N VAL A 237 -2.80 42.63 -35.30
CA VAL A 237 -3.73 41.90 -36.17
C VAL A 237 -4.13 40.58 -35.47
N ALA A 238 -5.44 40.35 -35.42
CA ALA A 238 -6.08 39.16 -34.88
C ALA A 238 -5.76 37.90 -35.70
N GLY A 239 -5.50 36.78 -35.03
CA GLY A 239 -5.25 35.50 -35.68
C GLY A 239 -5.40 34.32 -34.73
N VAL A 240 -6.59 33.71 -34.75
CA VAL A 240 -6.93 32.32 -34.43
C VAL A 240 -6.45 31.80 -33.05
N LYS A 241 -7.41 31.69 -32.12
CA LYS A 241 -7.28 30.90 -30.88
C LYS A 241 -6.95 29.45 -31.23
N ARG A 242 -5.66 29.09 -31.23
CA ARG A 242 -5.25 27.72 -30.96
C ARG A 242 -5.52 27.48 -29.48
N SER A 243 -6.43 26.55 -29.19
CA SER A 243 -6.54 25.98 -27.86
C SER A 243 -5.16 25.52 -27.42
N ALA A 244 -4.61 26.17 -26.40
CA ALA A 244 -3.45 25.65 -25.71
C ALA A 244 -3.82 24.22 -25.25
N PRO A 245 -2.94 23.22 -25.38
CA PRO A 245 -3.15 21.99 -24.64
C PRO A 245 -3.19 22.43 -23.17
N SER A 246 -4.34 22.24 -22.51
CA SER A 246 -4.38 22.42 -21.07
C SER A 246 -3.29 21.53 -20.54
N ALA A 247 -2.32 22.11 -19.82
CA ALA A 247 -1.42 21.32 -19.01
C ALA A 247 -2.33 20.39 -18.23
N SER A 248 -2.30 19.10 -18.57
CA SER A 248 -2.99 18.08 -17.80
C SER A 248 -2.24 18.06 -16.49
N THR A 249 -2.66 18.94 -15.57
CA THR A 249 -2.56 18.68 -14.16
C THR A 249 -2.95 17.22 -14.01
N ILE A 250 -1.97 16.41 -13.62
CA ILE A 250 -2.20 15.04 -13.19
C ILE A 250 -3.03 15.20 -11.92
N ALA A 251 -4.33 15.45 -12.10
CA ALA A 251 -5.30 15.34 -11.04
C ALA A 251 -5.21 13.87 -10.65
N SER A 252 -4.69 13.61 -9.46
CA SER A 252 -4.70 12.29 -8.85
C SER A 252 -6.16 11.84 -8.86
N ARG A 253 -6.51 10.98 -9.81
CA ARG A 253 -7.86 10.40 -9.88
C ARG A 253 -8.13 9.74 -8.54
N SER A 254 -9.30 10.01 -7.96
CA SER A 254 -9.74 9.37 -6.74
C SER A 254 -9.68 7.86 -6.91
N ILE A 255 -9.06 7.17 -5.95
CA ILE A 255 -8.90 5.72 -5.98
C ILE A 255 -10.29 5.13 -5.73
N PRO A 256 -10.83 4.30 -6.64
CA PRO A 256 -12.14 3.70 -6.44
C PRO A 256 -12.12 2.73 -5.25
N PHE A 257 -13.26 2.56 -4.58
CA PHE A 257 -13.34 1.73 -3.37
C PHE A 257 -12.90 0.28 -3.65
N ASN A 258 -13.18 -0.25 -4.85
CA ASN A 258 -12.81 -1.58 -5.30
C ASN A 258 -11.39 -1.69 -5.89
N ALA A 259 -10.50 -0.72 -5.68
CA ALA A 259 -9.13 -0.79 -6.17
C ALA A 259 -8.33 -1.96 -5.55
N ALA A 260 -7.69 -2.73 -6.40
CA ALA A 260 -6.75 -3.78 -6.04
C ALA A 260 -5.39 -3.20 -5.64
N LYS A 261 -4.60 -3.99 -4.90
CA LYS A 261 -3.22 -3.65 -4.56
C LYS A 261 -2.27 -3.68 -5.77
N HIS A 262 -2.66 -4.36 -6.85
CA HIS A 262 -1.88 -4.44 -8.09
C HIS A 262 -2.43 -3.48 -9.16
N THR A 263 -1.56 -3.06 -10.07
CA THR A 263 -1.92 -2.19 -11.20
C THR A 263 -2.45 -3.00 -12.38
N THR A 264 -3.25 -2.38 -13.23
CA THR A 264 -3.84 -3.02 -14.43
C THR A 264 -2.81 -3.56 -15.44
N GLY A 265 -1.52 -3.23 -15.28
CA GLY A 265 -0.46 -3.60 -16.21
C GLY A 265 -0.54 -2.91 -17.58
N LYS A 266 -1.56 -2.09 -17.85
CA LYS A 266 -1.78 -1.44 -19.16
C LYS A 266 -0.63 -0.52 -19.57
N ALA A 267 -0.06 0.24 -18.62
CA ALA A 267 1.09 1.09 -18.88
C ALA A 267 2.31 0.26 -19.33
N ALA A 268 2.61 -0.82 -18.60
CA ALA A 268 3.70 -1.75 -18.95
C ALA A 268 3.43 -2.47 -20.28
N ALA A 269 2.21 -2.97 -20.50
CA ALA A 269 1.84 -3.64 -21.74
C ALA A 269 1.91 -2.72 -22.95
N SER A 270 1.51 -1.46 -22.81
CA SER A 270 1.63 -0.44 -23.87
C SER A 270 3.07 0.00 -24.12
N PHE A 271 3.95 -0.15 -23.13
CA PHE A 271 5.38 0.09 -23.29
C PHE A 271 6.06 -1.02 -24.07
N THR A 272 5.62 -2.27 -23.88
CA THR A 272 6.23 -3.45 -24.53
C THR A 272 5.58 -3.86 -25.85
N SER A 273 4.37 -3.36 -26.15
CA SER A 273 3.61 -3.72 -27.36
C SER A 273 3.34 -2.50 -28.23
N THR A 274 3.80 -2.55 -29.47
CA THR A 274 3.55 -1.50 -30.49
C THR A 274 2.10 -1.46 -30.98
N GLY A 275 1.29 -2.50 -30.68
CA GLY A 275 -0.12 -2.59 -31.06
C GLY A 275 -1.10 -2.05 -30.02
N LEU A 276 -0.63 -1.66 -28.83
CA LEU A 276 -1.47 -1.12 -27.75
C LEU A 276 -1.39 0.40 -27.69
N THR A 277 -2.49 1.05 -27.30
CA THR A 277 -2.52 2.50 -27.10
C THR A 277 -1.58 2.90 -25.95
N PRO A 278 -0.70 3.91 -26.12
CA PRO A 278 0.21 4.34 -25.08
C PRO A 278 -0.55 4.78 -23.81
N HIS A 279 -0.33 4.08 -22.70
CA HIS A 279 -0.87 4.43 -21.39
C HIS A 279 0.26 4.91 -20.48
N THR A 280 0.15 6.13 -19.97
CA THR A 280 1.21 6.77 -19.15
C THR A 280 0.96 6.67 -17.64
N GLY A 281 -0.25 6.26 -17.22
CA GLY A 281 -0.65 6.19 -15.81
C GLY A 281 -0.68 4.76 -15.26
N ALA A 282 -0.11 4.56 -14.07
CA ALA A 282 -0.24 3.33 -13.31
C ALA A 282 -1.60 3.30 -12.58
N GLU A 283 -2.64 2.83 -13.26
CA GLU A 283 -3.97 2.68 -12.65
C GLU A 283 -4.07 1.35 -11.87
N HIS A 284 -4.61 1.42 -10.65
CA HIS A 284 -4.96 0.23 -9.88
C HIS A 284 -6.00 -0.61 -10.62
N ALA A 285 -5.84 -1.92 -10.64
CA ALA A 285 -6.86 -2.80 -11.19
C ALA A 285 -8.12 -2.74 -10.32
N THR A 286 -9.30 -2.70 -10.92
CA THR A 286 -10.57 -2.80 -10.18
C THR A 286 -10.87 -4.27 -9.90
N LEU A 287 -11.09 -4.63 -8.64
CA LEU A 287 -11.59 -5.95 -8.26
C LEU A 287 -13.05 -6.10 -8.71
N SER A 288 -13.43 -7.34 -9.03
CA SER A 288 -14.85 -7.69 -9.16
C SER A 288 -15.56 -7.41 -7.83
N GLU A 289 -16.84 -7.06 -7.88
CA GLU A 289 -17.63 -6.81 -6.66
C GLU A 289 -17.61 -8.02 -5.73
N GLU A 290 -17.69 -9.23 -6.30
CA GLU A 290 -17.61 -10.49 -5.56
C GLU A 290 -16.26 -10.65 -4.86
N ASP A 291 -15.13 -10.53 -5.57
CA ASP A 291 -13.80 -10.66 -4.96
C ASP A 291 -13.49 -9.55 -3.94
N TYR A 292 -14.15 -8.41 -4.10
CA TYR A 292 -14.03 -7.29 -3.17
C TYR A 292 -14.80 -7.53 -1.87
N LEU A 293 -16.02 -8.06 -1.97
CA LEU A 293 -16.92 -8.31 -0.84
C LEU A 293 -16.58 -9.58 -0.06
N LEU A 294 -16.13 -10.63 -0.76
CA LEU A 294 -15.92 -11.96 -0.19
C LEU A 294 -14.63 -12.10 0.64
N LYS A 295 -13.99 -10.97 0.99
CA LYS A 295 -12.82 -10.95 1.88
C LYS A 295 -13.26 -10.87 3.34
N PRO A 296 -12.69 -11.73 4.22
CA PRO A 296 -13.00 -11.69 5.65
C PRO A 296 -12.79 -10.29 6.26
N LYS A 297 -13.57 -10.00 7.31
CA LYS A 297 -13.55 -8.79 8.16
C LYS A 297 -13.95 -7.47 7.49
N ARG A 298 -14.44 -7.50 6.25
CA ARG A 298 -14.88 -6.29 5.54
C ARG A 298 -16.31 -5.91 5.89
N VAL A 299 -17.25 -6.82 5.68
CA VAL A 299 -18.66 -6.61 5.97
C VAL A 299 -18.90 -6.95 7.44
N LYS A 300 -19.01 -5.93 8.28
CA LYS A 300 -19.28 -6.08 9.73
C LYS A 300 -20.78 -6.14 10.08
N LEU A 301 -21.63 -5.80 9.12
CA LEU A 301 -23.08 -5.84 9.28
C LEU A 301 -23.52 -7.30 9.38
N SER A 302 -24.34 -7.63 10.37
CA SER A 302 -24.92 -8.99 10.47
C SER A 302 -26.13 -9.09 9.55
N GLY A 303 -26.28 -10.22 8.88
CA GLY A 303 -27.43 -10.50 8.01
C GLY A 303 -28.53 -11.23 8.77
N PHE A 304 -29.78 -11.09 8.33
CA PHE A 304 -30.91 -11.82 8.92
C PHE A 304 -31.71 -12.57 7.86
N ALA A 305 -32.01 -13.83 8.13
CA ALA A 305 -32.82 -14.67 7.25
C ALA A 305 -33.77 -15.56 8.07
N THR A 306 -35.01 -15.70 7.62
CA THR A 306 -36.00 -16.59 8.23
C THR A 306 -36.18 -17.83 7.36
N VAL A 307 -35.97 -19.00 7.94
CA VAL A 307 -36.23 -20.29 7.31
C VAL A 307 -37.59 -20.78 7.78
N ALA A 308 -38.59 -20.76 6.89
CA ALA A 308 -39.90 -21.30 7.17
C ALA A 308 -39.87 -22.82 6.99
N THR A 309 -40.11 -23.58 8.05
CA THR A 309 -40.12 -25.04 8.02
C THR A 309 -41.54 -25.59 8.20
N THR A 310 -41.70 -26.91 8.05
CA THR A 310 -42.97 -27.59 8.37
C THR A 310 -43.38 -27.45 9.85
N HIS A 311 -42.42 -27.26 10.76
CA HIS A 311 -42.67 -27.20 12.21
C HIS A 311 -42.70 -25.76 12.78
N GLY A 312 -42.48 -24.75 11.94
CA GLY A 312 -42.47 -23.33 12.30
C GLY A 312 -41.29 -22.58 11.68
N ASP A 313 -41.14 -21.32 12.05
CA ASP A 313 -40.14 -20.43 11.47
C ASP A 313 -38.90 -20.32 12.35
N LEU A 314 -37.72 -20.33 11.72
CA LEU A 314 -36.42 -20.18 12.37
C LEU A 314 -35.76 -18.90 11.87
N THR A 315 -35.50 -17.94 12.76
CA THR A 315 -34.79 -16.70 12.41
C THR A 315 -33.30 -16.90 12.67
N LEU A 316 -32.50 -16.68 11.64
CA LEU A 316 -31.06 -16.84 11.61
C LEU A 316 -30.38 -15.48 11.55
N GLU A 317 -29.33 -15.32 12.36
CA GLU A 317 -28.35 -14.25 12.27
C GLU A 317 -27.10 -14.79 11.58
N LEU A 318 -26.66 -14.11 10.51
CA LEU A 318 -25.57 -14.51 9.65
C LEU A 318 -24.35 -13.61 9.89
N TYR A 319 -23.16 -14.20 9.84
CA TYR A 319 -21.89 -13.54 10.16
C TYR A 319 -20.98 -13.37 8.94
N PRO A 320 -21.25 -12.40 8.06
CA PRO A 320 -20.41 -12.15 6.89
C PRO A 320 -19.01 -11.62 7.27
N GLU A 321 -18.82 -11.14 8.50
CA GLU A 321 -17.51 -10.69 8.99
C GLU A 321 -16.48 -11.83 9.00
N TYR A 322 -16.88 -13.01 9.46
CA TYR A 322 -15.97 -14.14 9.62
C TYR A 322 -16.05 -15.12 8.44
N ALA A 323 -17.26 -15.33 7.89
CA ALA A 323 -17.50 -16.31 6.83
C ALA A 323 -18.25 -15.71 5.62
N PRO A 324 -17.69 -14.70 4.92
CA PRO A 324 -18.40 -14.00 3.85
C PRO A 324 -18.78 -14.91 2.67
N LYS A 325 -17.94 -15.90 2.29
CA LYS A 325 -18.25 -16.81 1.17
C LYS A 325 -19.41 -17.74 1.51
N ALA A 326 -19.44 -18.27 2.73
CA ALA A 326 -20.54 -19.13 3.18
C ALA A 326 -21.86 -18.37 3.26
N VAL A 327 -21.85 -17.16 3.85
CA VAL A 327 -23.04 -16.31 3.95
C VAL A 327 -23.55 -15.88 2.57
N TRP A 328 -22.66 -15.44 1.68
CA TRP A 328 -23.01 -15.07 0.31
C TRP A 328 -23.64 -16.24 -0.45
N ASN A 329 -23.03 -17.42 -0.37
CA ASN A 329 -23.57 -18.63 -0.98
C ASN A 329 -24.96 -18.96 -0.44
N PHE A 330 -25.15 -18.91 0.88
CA PHE A 330 -26.45 -19.18 1.51
C PHE A 330 -27.53 -18.18 1.06
N LEU A 331 -27.24 -16.87 1.12
CA LEU A 331 -28.19 -15.82 0.71
C LEU A 331 -28.57 -15.93 -0.77
N ARG A 332 -27.59 -16.16 -1.65
CA ARG A 332 -27.85 -16.23 -3.10
C ARG A 332 -28.61 -17.49 -3.50
N LEU A 333 -28.36 -18.61 -2.81
CA LEU A 333 -29.15 -19.83 -2.98
C LEU A 333 -30.58 -19.65 -2.44
N ALA A 334 -30.75 -18.94 -1.32
CA ALA A 334 -32.06 -18.61 -0.77
C ALA A 334 -32.87 -17.70 -1.72
N GLN A 335 -32.26 -16.64 -2.26
CA GLN A 335 -32.90 -15.74 -3.24
C GLN A 335 -33.32 -16.46 -4.53
N LYS A 336 -32.56 -17.47 -4.97
CA LYS A 336 -32.93 -18.33 -6.11
C LYS A 336 -34.04 -19.33 -5.78
N GLY A 337 -34.45 -19.46 -4.51
CA GLY A 337 -35.41 -20.47 -4.07
C GLY A 337 -34.84 -21.89 -4.04
N TYR A 338 -33.52 -22.05 -3.99
CA TYR A 338 -32.86 -23.37 -4.05
C TYR A 338 -33.22 -24.28 -2.88
N TYR A 339 -33.53 -23.69 -1.72
CA TYR A 339 -33.90 -24.43 -0.50
C TYR A 339 -35.41 -24.70 -0.39
N ASN A 340 -36.23 -24.29 -1.36
CA ASN A 340 -37.67 -24.46 -1.30
C ASN A 340 -38.04 -25.94 -1.50
N GLY A 341 -38.76 -26.51 -0.55
CA GLY A 341 -39.14 -27.92 -0.53
C GLY A 341 -38.00 -28.88 -0.14
N VAL A 342 -36.84 -28.38 0.29
CA VAL A 342 -35.70 -29.22 0.65
C VAL A 342 -35.92 -29.85 2.03
N SER A 343 -35.79 -31.17 2.11
CA SER A 343 -35.92 -31.91 3.38
C SER A 343 -34.62 -31.92 4.19
N PHE A 344 -34.76 -32.02 5.50
CA PHE A 344 -33.66 -32.36 6.39
C PHE A 344 -33.43 -33.87 6.31
N HIS A 345 -32.40 -34.29 5.57
CA HIS A 345 -32.12 -35.71 5.33
C HIS A 345 -31.39 -36.40 6.48
N ARG A 346 -30.91 -35.65 7.48
CA ARG A 346 -30.21 -36.22 8.65
C ARG A 346 -30.53 -35.42 9.90
N ASN A 347 -31.02 -36.10 10.93
CA ASN A 347 -31.36 -35.53 12.23
C ASN A 347 -30.82 -36.45 13.32
N ILE A 348 -29.94 -35.96 14.18
CA ILE A 348 -29.37 -36.72 15.29
C ILE A 348 -29.68 -35.98 16.59
N ARG A 349 -30.49 -36.62 17.44
CA ARG A 349 -30.90 -36.10 18.75
C ARG A 349 -29.67 -35.73 19.60
N ASN A 350 -29.73 -34.58 20.30
CA ASN A 350 -28.64 -34.02 21.10
C ASN A 350 -27.34 -33.67 20.34
N PHE A 351 -27.34 -33.73 19.01
CA PHE A 351 -26.16 -33.46 18.19
C PHE A 351 -26.43 -32.35 17.17
N MET A 352 -27.07 -32.68 16.04
CA MET A 352 -27.31 -31.73 14.96
C MET A 352 -28.38 -32.20 13.98
N ILE A 353 -28.95 -31.25 13.26
CA ILE A 353 -29.84 -31.47 12.12
C ILE A 353 -29.18 -30.90 10.86
N GLN A 354 -29.13 -31.69 9.80
CA GLN A 354 -28.47 -31.37 8.53
C GLN A 354 -29.47 -31.33 7.38
N GLY A 355 -29.33 -30.32 6.53
CA GLY A 355 -30.15 -30.10 5.34
C GLY A 355 -29.38 -29.40 4.23
N GLY A 356 -30.13 -28.82 3.28
CA GLY A 356 -29.55 -28.08 2.15
C GLY A 356 -29.10 -28.93 0.97
N ASP A 357 -29.54 -30.20 0.90
CA ASP A 357 -29.39 -31.06 -0.28
C ASP A 357 -30.74 -31.19 -1.02
N PRO A 358 -30.90 -30.60 -2.22
CA PRO A 358 -32.15 -30.68 -2.96
C PRO A 358 -32.49 -32.10 -3.42
N THR A 359 -31.51 -33.01 -3.47
CA THR A 359 -31.75 -34.41 -3.83
C THR A 359 -32.27 -35.23 -2.65
N GLY A 360 -32.13 -34.74 -1.41
CA GLY A 360 -32.48 -35.46 -0.18
C GLY A 360 -31.64 -36.72 0.08
N THR A 361 -30.61 -36.99 -0.74
CA THR A 361 -29.77 -38.19 -0.60
C THR A 361 -28.70 -38.03 0.49
N GLY A 362 -28.34 -36.79 0.80
CA GLY A 362 -27.26 -36.39 1.69
C GLY A 362 -25.90 -36.28 1.01
N ARG A 363 -25.79 -36.63 -0.28
CA ARG A 363 -24.55 -36.56 -1.05
C ARG A 363 -24.53 -35.43 -2.08
N GLY A 364 -25.68 -34.84 -2.37
CA GLY A 364 -25.86 -33.80 -3.39
C GLY A 364 -25.57 -32.39 -2.88
N GLY A 365 -26.05 -31.40 -3.61
CA GLY A 365 -25.86 -29.98 -3.31
C GLY A 365 -24.70 -29.35 -4.08
N ALA A 366 -24.94 -28.16 -4.62
CA ALA A 366 -23.98 -27.38 -5.37
C ALA A 366 -23.94 -25.95 -4.82
N SER A 367 -22.75 -25.34 -4.78
CA SER A 367 -22.63 -23.92 -4.44
C SER A 367 -23.18 -23.04 -5.57
N ILE A 368 -23.32 -21.75 -5.28
CA ILE A 368 -23.70 -20.74 -6.28
C ILE A 368 -22.73 -20.67 -7.47
N TRP A 369 -21.45 -21.04 -7.26
CA TRP A 369 -20.39 -21.05 -8.26
C TRP A 369 -20.31 -22.35 -9.06
N GLY A 370 -21.12 -23.36 -8.71
CA GLY A 370 -21.07 -24.70 -9.31
C GLY A 370 -19.83 -25.53 -8.94
N LYS A 371 -18.95 -25.00 -8.07
CA LYS A 371 -17.73 -25.64 -7.56
C LYS A 371 -17.68 -25.56 -6.04
N ASN A 372 -16.97 -26.47 -5.39
CA ASN A 372 -16.78 -26.38 -3.95
C ASN A 372 -15.92 -25.15 -3.59
N PHE A 373 -16.13 -24.61 -2.40
CA PHE A 373 -15.40 -23.44 -1.91
C PHE A 373 -14.66 -23.72 -0.59
N GLU A 374 -13.66 -22.89 -0.34
CA GLU A 374 -12.74 -22.99 0.80
C GLU A 374 -13.43 -22.89 2.17
N ASP A 375 -12.80 -23.48 3.18
CA ASP A 375 -13.22 -23.34 4.57
C ASP A 375 -12.78 -21.99 5.15
N GLN A 376 -13.64 -21.35 5.96
CA GLN A 376 -13.38 -20.05 6.57
C GLN A 376 -13.40 -20.16 8.09
N PHE A 377 -12.21 -20.32 8.68
CA PHE A 377 -12.03 -20.46 10.15
C PHE A 377 -11.49 -19.19 10.81
N GLU A 378 -11.46 -18.07 10.09
CA GLU A 378 -10.87 -16.81 10.57
C GLU A 378 -11.82 -16.08 11.53
N GLY A 379 -11.99 -16.60 12.75
CA GLY A 379 -12.81 -15.94 13.77
C GLY A 379 -12.72 -16.60 15.15
N PRO A 380 -13.26 -15.94 16.19
CA PRO A 380 -13.40 -16.51 17.53
C PRO A 380 -14.59 -17.49 17.63
N LEU A 381 -15.32 -17.72 16.53
CA LEU A 381 -16.53 -18.53 16.53
C LEU A 381 -16.19 -20.00 16.77
N THR A 382 -16.92 -20.60 17.69
CA THR A 382 -16.82 -21.99 18.14
C THR A 382 -18.22 -22.58 18.30
N HIS A 383 -18.35 -23.91 18.24
CA HIS A 383 -19.61 -24.61 18.44
C HIS A 383 -19.89 -24.76 19.95
N ASP A 384 -20.01 -23.65 20.67
CA ASP A 384 -20.16 -23.66 22.14
C ASP A 384 -21.61 -23.62 22.60
N SER A 385 -22.55 -23.29 21.73
CA SER A 385 -23.96 -23.11 22.07
C SER A 385 -24.90 -23.93 21.18
N ARG A 386 -26.14 -24.11 21.64
CA ARG A 386 -27.24 -24.59 20.81
C ARG A 386 -27.58 -23.57 19.73
N GLY A 387 -27.99 -24.03 18.55
CA GLY A 387 -28.42 -23.18 17.45
C GLY A 387 -27.28 -22.60 16.62
N VAL A 388 -26.03 -23.06 16.78
CA VAL A 388 -24.93 -22.66 15.88
C VAL A 388 -25.13 -23.34 14.52
N MET A 389 -25.02 -22.55 13.45
CA MET A 389 -25.20 -22.99 12.06
C MET A 389 -23.86 -23.04 11.34
N SER A 390 -23.61 -24.13 10.63
CA SER A 390 -22.31 -24.38 9.98
C SER A 390 -22.43 -25.16 8.68
N MET A 391 -21.44 -25.00 7.80
CA MET A 391 -21.40 -25.71 6.51
C MET A 391 -21.01 -27.17 6.69
N ALA A 392 -21.74 -28.07 6.03
CA ALA A 392 -21.35 -29.46 5.92
C ALA A 392 -20.30 -29.63 4.82
N ASN A 393 -19.25 -30.41 5.08
CA ASN A 393 -18.18 -30.69 4.14
C ASN A 393 -17.80 -32.18 4.15
N LYS A 394 -17.03 -32.61 3.14
CA LYS A 394 -16.53 -33.99 2.98
C LYS A 394 -15.01 -34.07 3.17
N GLY A 395 -14.40 -33.00 3.70
CA GLY A 395 -12.96 -32.77 3.76
C GLY A 395 -12.64 -31.29 3.67
N LYS A 396 -11.36 -30.93 3.73
CA LYS A 396 -10.91 -29.53 3.64
C LYS A 396 -11.34 -28.90 2.32
N ASP A 397 -11.86 -27.68 2.39
CA ASP A 397 -12.22 -26.84 1.24
C ASP A 397 -13.28 -27.44 0.31
N THR A 398 -14.18 -28.27 0.86
CA THR A 398 -15.23 -28.95 0.10
C THR A 398 -16.65 -28.45 0.40
N ASN A 399 -16.81 -27.17 0.80
CA ASN A 399 -18.14 -26.62 1.09
C ASN A 399 -19.02 -26.50 -0.17
N SER A 400 -20.31 -26.81 -0.02
CA SER A 400 -21.31 -26.78 -1.11
C SER A 400 -22.56 -25.98 -0.73
N SER A 401 -23.76 -26.57 -0.75
CA SER A 401 -25.02 -25.96 -0.26
C SER A 401 -25.50 -26.55 1.07
N GLN A 402 -24.91 -27.66 1.49
CA GLN A 402 -25.37 -28.36 2.68
C GLN A 402 -24.91 -27.63 3.95
N PHE A 403 -25.81 -27.53 4.92
CA PHE A 403 -25.53 -26.94 6.22
C PHE A 403 -26.19 -27.77 7.32
N PHE A 404 -25.73 -27.55 8.55
CA PHE A 404 -26.32 -28.14 9.73
C PHE A 404 -26.49 -27.12 10.84
N ILE A 405 -27.46 -27.38 11.72
CA ILE A 405 -27.74 -26.62 12.93
C ILE A 405 -27.51 -27.54 14.12
N THR A 406 -26.76 -27.07 15.10
CA THR A 406 -26.40 -27.84 16.29
C THR A 406 -27.47 -27.75 17.38
N TYR A 407 -27.70 -28.87 18.08
CA TYR A 407 -28.60 -28.94 19.24
C TYR A 407 -27.88 -28.72 20.57
N ARG A 408 -26.55 -28.92 20.58
CA ARG A 408 -25.68 -28.79 21.76
C ARG A 408 -24.35 -28.15 21.36
N ALA A 409 -23.55 -27.75 22.35
CA ALA A 409 -22.13 -27.48 22.15
C ALA A 409 -21.40 -28.71 21.60
N VAL A 410 -20.67 -28.54 20.49
CA VAL A 410 -19.97 -29.61 19.77
C VAL A 410 -18.53 -29.19 19.42
N LYS A 411 -17.68 -29.06 20.46
CA LYS A 411 -16.28 -28.59 20.31
C LYS A 411 -15.41 -29.40 19.35
N HIS A 412 -15.74 -30.67 19.09
CA HIS A 412 -14.95 -31.52 18.18
C HIS A 412 -15.11 -31.17 16.69
N LEU A 413 -16.10 -30.33 16.35
CA LEU A 413 -16.34 -29.78 15.00
C LEU A 413 -15.66 -28.42 14.80
N ASP A 414 -15.07 -27.84 15.84
CA ASP A 414 -14.35 -26.57 15.77
C ASP A 414 -13.19 -26.68 14.78
N ARG A 415 -13.04 -25.65 13.95
CA ARG A 415 -12.02 -25.56 12.88
C ARG A 415 -12.05 -26.71 11.87
N LYS A 416 -13.16 -27.46 11.80
CA LYS A 416 -13.45 -28.43 10.74
C LYS A 416 -14.60 -27.98 9.85
N HIS A 417 -15.60 -27.32 10.44
CA HIS A 417 -16.76 -26.80 9.73
C HIS A 417 -16.82 -25.28 9.85
N THR A 418 -17.12 -24.61 8.73
CA THR A 418 -17.22 -23.16 8.68
C THR A 418 -18.50 -22.72 9.38
N ILE A 419 -18.37 -21.99 10.49
CA ILE A 419 -19.50 -21.37 11.20
C ILE A 419 -19.83 -20.06 10.48
N PHE A 420 -21.09 -19.90 10.06
CA PHE A 420 -21.51 -18.72 9.30
C PHE A 420 -22.78 -18.05 9.85
N GLY A 421 -23.40 -18.61 10.90
CA GLY A 421 -24.55 -17.99 11.55
C GLY A 421 -25.00 -18.72 12.82
N ARG A 422 -26.05 -18.18 13.44
CA ARG A 422 -26.76 -18.79 14.58
C ARG A 422 -28.27 -18.57 14.49
N VAL A 423 -29.03 -19.44 15.13
CA VAL A 423 -30.46 -19.25 15.36
C VAL A 423 -30.64 -18.23 16.49
N VAL A 424 -31.40 -17.16 16.23
CA VAL A 424 -31.75 -16.12 17.22
C VAL A 424 -33.16 -16.33 17.75
N GLU A 425 -34.11 -16.62 16.86
CA GLU A 425 -35.50 -16.89 17.22
C GLU A 425 -35.96 -18.23 16.65
N GLY A 426 -36.94 -18.85 17.32
CA GLY A 426 -37.44 -20.16 16.91
C GLY A 426 -36.71 -21.35 17.55
N LEU A 427 -36.00 -21.15 18.68
CA LEU A 427 -35.43 -22.26 19.46
C LEU A 427 -36.49 -23.32 19.84
N ASN A 428 -37.73 -22.90 20.08
CA ASN A 428 -38.87 -23.80 20.32
C ASN A 428 -39.18 -24.71 19.12
N VAL A 429 -38.95 -24.24 17.89
CA VAL A 429 -39.11 -25.03 16.66
C VAL A 429 -37.94 -26.01 16.53
N LEU A 430 -36.74 -25.57 16.89
CA LEU A 430 -35.56 -26.44 16.95
C LEU A 430 -35.77 -27.61 17.93
N ASP A 431 -36.39 -27.36 19.09
CA ASP A 431 -36.77 -28.40 20.06
C ASP A 431 -37.82 -29.38 19.50
N LYS A 432 -38.78 -28.88 18.71
CA LYS A 432 -39.77 -29.75 18.04
C LYS A 432 -39.09 -30.64 16.99
N LEU A 433 -38.18 -30.08 16.19
CA LEU A 433 -37.41 -30.81 15.19
C LEU A 433 -36.52 -31.89 15.82
N GLU A 434 -35.94 -31.62 16.99
CA GLU A 434 -35.13 -32.60 17.73
C GLU A 434 -35.96 -33.79 18.24
N LYS A 435 -37.22 -33.56 18.64
CA LYS A 435 -38.10 -34.61 19.16
C LYS A 435 -38.63 -35.55 18.08
N VAL A 436 -38.48 -35.22 16.79
CA VAL A 436 -38.90 -36.10 15.69
C VAL A 436 -38.16 -37.43 15.76
N GLU A 437 -38.88 -38.53 15.52
CA GLU A 437 -38.30 -39.87 15.47
C GLU A 437 -37.56 -40.10 14.15
N THR A 438 -36.45 -40.81 14.23
CA THR A 438 -35.51 -41.01 13.14
C THR A 438 -35.30 -42.51 12.91
N ASP A 439 -35.15 -42.88 11.65
CA ASP A 439 -34.80 -44.23 11.21
C ASP A 439 -33.33 -44.57 11.53
N ASP A 440 -32.93 -45.83 11.31
CA ASP A 440 -31.56 -46.34 11.52
C ASP A 440 -30.48 -45.60 10.70
N LYS A 441 -30.89 -44.86 9.67
CA LYS A 441 -30.04 -44.01 8.83
C LYS A 441 -30.05 -42.53 9.23
N ASP A 442 -30.46 -42.22 10.46
CA ASP A 442 -30.64 -40.86 11.00
C ASP A 442 -31.65 -40.01 10.18
N ARG A 443 -32.52 -40.63 9.39
CA ARG A 443 -33.51 -39.92 8.55
C ARG A 443 -34.79 -39.71 9.35
N PRO A 444 -35.33 -38.48 9.43
CA PRO A 444 -36.58 -38.25 10.16
C PRO A 444 -37.74 -38.98 9.47
N LEU A 445 -38.54 -39.70 10.27
CA LEU A 445 -39.73 -40.44 9.80
C LEU A 445 -40.84 -39.49 9.37
N GLN A 446 -40.98 -38.35 10.07
CA GLN A 446 -41.85 -37.26 9.67
C GLN A 446 -41.10 -36.33 8.71
N ALA A 447 -41.76 -35.89 7.65
CA ALA A 447 -41.16 -34.99 6.68
C ALA A 447 -40.87 -33.60 7.29
N CYS A 448 -39.64 -33.40 7.76
CA CYS A 448 -39.12 -32.09 8.13
C CYS A 448 -38.55 -31.43 6.87
N ALA A 449 -39.26 -30.46 6.30
CA ALA A 449 -38.83 -29.76 5.10
C ALA A 449 -38.81 -28.24 5.29
N ILE A 450 -37.89 -27.60 4.57
CA ILE A 450 -37.82 -26.15 4.40
C ILE A 450 -38.85 -25.80 3.34
N LYS A 451 -39.86 -25.00 3.70
CA LYS A 451 -40.86 -24.50 2.76
C LYS A 451 -40.25 -23.40 1.91
N GLU A 452 -39.65 -22.41 2.57
CA GLU A 452 -39.03 -21.26 1.94
C GLU A 452 -37.97 -20.64 2.85
N VAL A 453 -37.05 -19.89 2.26
CA VAL A 453 -36.07 -19.07 3.00
C VAL A 453 -36.27 -17.62 2.60
N ARG A 454 -36.73 -16.79 3.54
CA ARG A 454 -36.93 -15.36 3.36
C ARG A 454 -35.72 -14.60 3.87
N VAL A 455 -35.09 -13.81 3.02
CA VAL A 455 -34.00 -12.91 3.43
C VAL A 455 -34.61 -11.62 3.97
N LEU A 456 -34.38 -11.30 5.25
CA LEU A 456 -34.92 -10.11 5.91
C LEU A 456 -34.00 -8.90 5.71
N SER A 457 -32.70 -9.09 5.91
CA SER A 457 -31.67 -8.07 5.69
C SER A 457 -30.46 -8.71 5.02
N ASP A 458 -30.11 -8.20 3.85
CA ASP A 458 -28.92 -8.58 3.10
C ASP A 458 -27.76 -7.63 3.46
N PRO A 459 -26.75 -8.11 4.22
CA PRO A 459 -25.66 -7.27 4.70
C PRO A 459 -24.76 -6.79 3.56
N PHE A 460 -24.72 -7.49 2.42
CA PHE A 460 -23.87 -7.13 1.28
C PHE A 460 -24.49 -6.00 0.46
N GLU A 461 -25.80 -6.05 0.23
CA GLU A 461 -26.51 -4.97 -0.49
C GLU A 461 -26.50 -3.67 0.31
N GLU A 462 -26.71 -3.74 1.64
CA GLU A 462 -26.60 -2.57 2.51
C GLU A 462 -25.19 -1.98 2.50
N PHE A 463 -24.16 -2.84 2.50
CA PHE A 463 -22.77 -2.40 2.43
C PHE A 463 -22.46 -1.71 1.09
N LEU A 464 -22.88 -2.31 -0.03
CA LEU A 464 -22.72 -1.72 -1.37
C LEU A 464 -23.50 -0.41 -1.52
N ALA A 465 -24.69 -0.29 -0.93
CA ALA A 465 -25.46 0.95 -0.95
C ALA A 465 -24.73 2.07 -0.21
N LYS A 466 -24.17 1.79 0.98
CA LYS A 466 -23.37 2.74 1.77
C LYS A 466 -22.11 3.20 1.03
N GLU A 467 -21.38 2.27 0.39
CA GLU A 467 -20.19 2.61 -0.38
C GLU A 467 -20.51 3.46 -1.61
N ARG A 468 -21.59 3.14 -2.35
CA ARG A 468 -22.05 3.95 -3.50
C ARG A 468 -22.50 5.35 -3.09
N GLU A 469 -23.19 5.49 -1.97
CA GLU A 469 -23.60 6.79 -1.44
C GLU A 469 -22.38 7.65 -1.08
N LYS A 470 -21.37 7.04 -0.44
CA LYS A 470 -20.11 7.70 -0.10
C LYS A 470 -19.35 8.12 -1.35
N GLU A 471 -19.22 7.25 -2.35
CA GLU A 471 -18.59 7.59 -3.62
C GLU A 471 -19.35 8.73 -4.34
N GLY A 472 -20.68 8.74 -4.29
CA GLY A 472 -21.50 9.83 -4.81
C GLY A 472 -21.24 11.16 -4.11
N LYS A 473 -21.12 11.15 -2.78
CA LYS A 473 -20.75 12.33 -1.96
C LYS A 473 -19.34 12.83 -2.29
N ASP A 474 -18.38 11.93 -2.39
CA ASP A 474 -16.99 12.27 -2.71
C ASP A 474 -16.88 12.87 -4.12
N LYS A 475 -17.59 12.30 -5.11
CA LYS A 475 -17.68 12.86 -6.47
C LYS A 475 -18.33 14.24 -6.50
N ALA A 476 -19.43 14.42 -5.76
CA ALA A 476 -20.10 15.71 -5.67
C ALA A 476 -19.19 16.76 -4.99
N GLN A 477 -18.46 16.39 -3.94
CA GLN A 477 -17.50 17.27 -3.28
C GLN A 477 -16.32 17.61 -4.19
N GLU A 478 -15.79 16.65 -4.95
CA GLU A 478 -14.72 16.88 -5.92
C GLU A 478 -15.18 17.79 -7.06
N GLU A 479 -16.40 17.61 -7.56
CA GLU A 479 -16.99 18.48 -8.56
C GLU A 479 -17.21 19.90 -8.02
N LEU A 480 -17.70 20.05 -6.79
CA LEU A 480 -17.84 21.34 -6.12
C LEU A 480 -16.47 22.02 -5.91
N ARG A 481 -15.44 21.25 -5.55
CA ARG A 481 -14.05 21.73 -5.47
C ARG A 481 -13.51 22.15 -6.84
N ARG A 482 -13.83 21.41 -7.90
CA ARG A 482 -13.45 21.74 -9.30
C ARG A 482 -14.16 22.99 -9.81
N GLN A 483 -15.40 23.23 -9.37
CA GLN A 483 -16.18 24.44 -9.68
C GLN A 483 -15.77 25.67 -8.83
N GLY A 484 -14.78 25.53 -7.96
CA GLY A 484 -14.19 26.63 -7.20
C GLY A 484 -14.70 26.78 -5.77
N GLY A 485 -15.24 25.71 -5.16
CA GLY A 485 -15.69 25.69 -3.78
C GLY A 485 -17.08 26.30 -3.56
N THR A 486 -17.59 26.10 -2.36
CA THR A 486 -18.87 26.68 -1.88
C THR A 486 -18.73 28.20 -1.72
N ASP A 487 -19.82 28.96 -1.76
CA ASP A 487 -19.73 30.42 -1.57
C ASP A 487 -19.16 30.81 -0.18
N ASP A 488 -19.31 29.93 0.81
CA ASP A 488 -18.65 30.05 2.12
C ASP A 488 -17.12 29.90 2.02
N ASP A 489 -16.59 29.01 1.18
CA ASP A 489 -15.15 28.85 0.97
C ASP A 489 -14.54 30.05 0.23
N LYS A 490 -15.36 30.79 -0.52
CA LYS A 490 -14.97 32.04 -1.17
C LYS A 490 -15.09 33.23 -0.24
N THR A 491 -15.60 33.07 0.98
CA THR A 491 -15.81 34.17 1.91
C THR A 491 -14.79 34.07 3.04
N THR A 492 -13.91 35.08 3.13
CA THR A 492 -12.98 35.18 4.27
C THR A 492 -13.76 35.31 5.58
N TRP A 493 -13.14 34.98 6.71
CA TRP A 493 -13.69 35.22 8.06
C TRP A 493 -14.22 36.65 8.28
N THR A 494 -13.76 37.63 7.49
CA THR A 494 -14.20 39.04 7.50
C THR A 494 -15.38 39.37 6.57
N GLY A 495 -16.02 38.37 5.94
CA GLY A 495 -17.17 38.56 5.04
C GLY A 495 -16.80 38.98 3.61
N LYS A 496 -15.51 39.07 3.27
CA LYS A 496 -15.05 39.49 1.92
C LYS A 496 -14.92 38.30 0.97
N LYS A 497 -15.45 38.44 -0.25
CA LYS A 497 -15.37 37.44 -1.30
C LYS A 497 -13.99 37.41 -1.97
N ILE A 498 -13.45 36.21 -2.16
CA ILE A 498 -12.21 35.93 -2.88
C ILE A 498 -12.57 35.68 -4.35
N GLY A 499 -12.06 36.53 -5.24
CA GLY A 499 -12.26 36.38 -6.67
C GLY A 499 -11.50 35.16 -7.22
N ARG A 500 -11.89 34.73 -8.42
CA ARG A 500 -11.35 33.54 -9.13
C ARG A 500 -9.82 33.56 -9.35
N ASN A 501 -9.18 34.71 -9.19
CA ASN A 501 -7.74 34.92 -9.29
C ASN A 501 -7.00 34.87 -7.94
N GLY A 502 -7.67 34.47 -6.85
CA GLY A 502 -7.09 34.43 -5.50
C GLY A 502 -6.88 35.80 -4.85
N LYS A 503 -7.31 36.89 -5.50
CA LYS A 503 -7.33 38.25 -4.93
C LYS A 503 -8.69 38.53 -4.28
N VAL A 504 -8.66 39.15 -3.11
CA VAL A 504 -9.84 39.67 -2.42
C VAL A 504 -10.39 40.83 -3.23
N ASP A 505 -11.67 40.77 -3.62
CA ASP A 505 -12.31 41.89 -4.31
C ASP A 505 -12.49 43.05 -3.32
N SER A 506 -11.81 44.17 -3.56
CA SER A 506 -11.89 45.38 -2.77
C SER A 506 -12.90 46.38 -3.33
N SER A 507 -14.02 45.89 -3.85
CA SER A 507 -15.07 46.71 -4.47
C SER A 507 -16.48 46.30 -4.05
N GLY A 508 -16.64 45.89 -2.78
CA GLY A 508 -17.93 45.66 -2.14
C GLY A 508 -18.03 46.51 -0.87
N GLU A 509 -18.84 47.55 -0.96
CA GLU A 509 -19.26 48.46 0.08
C GLU A 509 -19.59 47.74 1.40
N VAL A 510 -19.00 48.22 2.49
CA VAL A 510 -19.28 47.75 3.86
C VAL A 510 -20.71 48.18 4.20
N THR A 511 -21.69 47.30 4.00
CA THR A 511 -23.03 47.50 4.56
C THR A 511 -22.96 47.26 6.06
N GLY A 512 -22.93 48.38 6.79
CA GLY A 512 -22.73 48.46 8.22
C GLY A 512 -23.78 47.71 9.04
N VAL A 513 -23.30 47.05 10.07
CA VAL A 513 -24.09 46.59 11.22
C VAL A 513 -24.45 47.81 12.06
N GLY A 514 -25.72 48.20 12.10
CA GLY A 514 -26.19 49.25 13.02
C GLY A 514 -27.40 50.03 12.55
N LYS A 515 -28.60 49.43 12.59
CA LYS A 515 -29.87 50.16 12.41
C LYS A 515 -31.03 49.54 13.19
N TYR A 516 -30.82 49.33 14.49
CA TYR A 516 -31.92 49.12 15.44
C TYR A 516 -31.58 49.78 16.77
N LEU A 517 -31.80 51.10 16.88
CA LEU A 517 -32.08 51.78 18.15
C LEU A 517 -32.36 53.27 17.93
N LYS A 518 -33.56 53.66 18.39
CA LYS A 518 -34.09 55.02 18.67
C LYS A 518 -34.63 55.87 17.52
N ALA A 519 -35.96 55.87 17.41
CA ALA A 519 -36.77 57.05 17.72
C ALA A 519 -38.23 56.63 17.98
N ALA A 520 -38.74 56.90 19.19
CA ALA A 520 -40.18 57.04 19.45
C ALA A 520 -40.57 58.52 19.23
N PRO A 521 -41.80 58.82 18.77
CA PRO A 521 -42.84 59.22 19.73
C PRO A 521 -44.24 58.62 19.43
N VAL A 522 -44.96 58.09 20.44
CA VAL A 522 -46.05 58.69 21.26
C VAL A 522 -47.43 58.78 20.57
N MET A 523 -48.32 57.87 21.02
CA MET A 523 -49.80 57.92 21.25
C MET A 523 -50.82 58.08 20.11
N ALA A 524 -51.75 57.12 20.00
CA ALA A 524 -53.08 57.17 20.62
C ALA A 524 -53.86 55.82 20.46
N ASN A 525 -54.42 55.35 21.59
CA ASN A 525 -55.68 54.59 21.86
C ASN A 525 -56.47 53.96 20.67
N GLU A 526 -57.14 52.80 20.77
CA GLU A 526 -58.02 52.24 21.83
C GLU A 526 -58.35 50.74 21.52
N ASP A 527 -58.65 49.96 22.57
CA ASP A 527 -59.53 48.75 22.69
C ASP A 527 -59.22 47.46 21.89
N GLU A 528 -59.37 46.20 22.35
CA GLU A 528 -59.95 45.55 23.55
C GLU A 528 -59.52 44.04 23.56
N ILE A 529 -59.04 43.51 24.70
CA ILE A 529 -59.41 42.24 25.46
C ILE A 529 -59.57 40.90 24.66
N VAL A 530 -58.96 39.71 24.93
CA VAL A 530 -58.77 38.81 26.13
C VAL A 530 -57.56 37.86 25.83
N GLY A 531 -56.53 37.62 26.67
CA GLY A 531 -56.40 36.66 27.80
C GLY A 531 -56.38 35.17 27.36
N GLU A 532 -55.54 34.22 27.81
CA GLU A 532 -54.58 34.12 28.92
C GLU A 532 -53.80 32.75 28.85
N TRP A 533 -52.46 32.76 29.00
CA TRP A 533 -51.48 31.88 29.73
C TRP A 533 -51.56 30.32 29.67
N GLU A 534 -50.49 29.52 29.55
CA GLU A 534 -49.34 29.24 30.47
C GLU A 534 -48.24 28.42 29.70
N GLU A 535 -46.96 28.81 29.64
CA GLU A 535 -45.78 28.39 30.47
C GLU A 535 -44.88 27.24 29.85
N PRO A 536 -43.61 27.00 30.26
CA PRO A 536 -42.40 27.67 29.75
C PRO A 536 -41.29 26.74 29.17
N GLU A 537 -40.39 27.25 28.32
CA GLU A 537 -39.24 26.50 27.75
C GLU A 537 -37.93 26.61 28.59
N PRO A 538 -37.06 25.57 28.56
CA PRO A 538 -35.94 25.42 29.48
C PRO A 538 -34.65 26.18 29.14
N VAL A 539 -33.95 26.54 30.22
CA VAL A 539 -32.70 27.31 30.30
C VAL A 539 -31.50 26.61 29.62
N LYS A 540 -30.83 27.30 28.67
CA LYS A 540 -29.55 26.87 28.08
C LYS A 540 -28.35 27.34 28.89
N LYS A 541 -27.45 26.39 29.22
CA LYS A 541 -26.18 26.60 29.94
C LYS A 541 -25.13 27.35 29.09
N LYS A 542 -24.39 28.27 29.74
CA LYS A 542 -23.21 28.98 29.20
C LYS A 542 -21.99 28.05 29.08
N ALA A 543 -21.31 28.06 27.93
CA ALA A 543 -19.96 27.52 27.77
C ALA A 543 -18.91 28.62 28.03
N LYS A 544 -17.91 28.33 28.87
CA LYS A 544 -16.75 29.19 29.14
C LYS A 544 -15.68 29.01 28.05
N SER A 545 -15.08 30.11 27.59
CA SER A 545 -13.85 30.09 26.80
C SER A 545 -12.63 29.84 27.69
N GLY A 546 -11.80 28.87 27.33
CA GLY A 546 -10.48 28.62 27.92
C GLY A 546 -9.40 29.07 26.95
N GLY A 547 -8.65 30.11 27.32
CA GLY A 547 -7.51 30.64 26.58
C GLY A 547 -6.27 29.75 26.72
N PHE A 548 -5.48 29.69 25.66
CA PHE A 548 -4.25 28.91 25.52
C PHE A 548 -3.09 29.60 26.27
N GLY A 549 -2.39 28.84 27.13
CA GLY A 549 -1.29 29.32 27.96
C GLY A 549 0.07 29.36 27.24
N ASN A 550 0.93 30.26 27.71
CA ASN A 550 2.27 30.56 27.22
C ASN A 550 3.28 29.42 27.50
N PHE A 551 4.25 29.18 26.61
CA PHE A 551 5.17 28.03 26.60
C PHE A 551 6.66 28.42 26.80
N ASP A 552 6.95 29.39 27.67
CA ASP A 552 8.33 29.88 27.91
C ASP A 552 9.17 29.03 28.91
N SER A 553 8.90 27.73 29.06
CA SER A 553 9.78 26.86 29.87
C SER A 553 9.70 25.37 29.50
N TRP A 554 9.90 25.05 28.23
CA TRP A 554 10.32 23.71 27.82
C TRP A 554 11.66 23.78 27.07
#